data_AF-A0A2T6NF11-F1
#
_entry.id   AF-A0A2T6NF11-F1
#
_cell.length_a   1.000
_cell.length_b   1.000
_cell.length_c   1.000
_cell.angle_alpha   90.00
_cell.angle_beta   90.00
_cell.angle_gamma   90.00
#
_symmetry.space_group_name_H-M   'P 1'
#
loop_
_entity.id
_entity.type
_entity.pdbx_description
1 polymer ?
#
loop_
_entity_poly.entity_id
_entity_poly.type
_entity_poly.pdbx_seq_one_letter_code
_entity_poly.pdbx_strand_id
1 'polypeptide(L)' 'MWHDLLVALALLLVIEGIWPFLSPNSMREVFLMLAQQDNRSLRISGLISMASGVILLYLVN' A
#
# COMPACT_ATOMS: atom_id res chain seq x y z
N MET A 1 18.91 -12.59 4.44
CA MET A 1 17.87 -12.19 5.41
C MET A 1 17.82 -10.68 5.62
N TRP A 2 18.81 -10.05 6.27
CA TRP A 2 18.80 -8.59 6.47
C TRP A 2 18.95 -7.78 5.17
N HIS A 3 19.77 -8.27 4.23
CA HIS A 3 19.90 -7.64 2.91
C HIS A 3 18.58 -7.68 2.13
N ASP A 4 17.93 -8.84 2.07
CA ASP A 4 16.67 -9.02 1.34
C ASP A 4 15.55 -8.13 1.91
N LEU A 5 15.49 -7.98 3.24
CA LEU A 5 14.57 -7.05 3.90
C LEU A 5 14.83 -5.60 3.49
N LEU A 6 16.09 -5.17 3.47
CA LEU A 6 16.47 -3.82 3.03
C LEU A 6 16.16 -3.58 1.55
N VAL A 7 16.36 -4.58 0.70
CA VAL A 7 16.01 -4.51 -0.73
C VAL A 7 14.50 -4.42 -0.91
N ALA A 8 13.72 -5.26 -0.22
CA ALA A 8 12.26 -5.20 -0.27
C ALA A 8 11.72 -3.83 0.21
N LEU A 9 12.31 -3.28 1.28
CA LEU A 9 11.95 -1.97 1.80
C LEU A 9 12.33 -0.84 0.82
N ALA A 10 13.50 -0.93 0.18
CA ALA A 10 13.90 0.02 -0.85
C ALA A 10 12.93 0.00 -2.05
N LEU A 11 12.54 -1.19 -2.52
CA LEU A 11 11.56 -1.34 -3.60
C LEU A 11 10.19 -0.80 -3.20
N LEU A 12 9.74 -1.05 -1.97
CA LEU A 12 8.49 -0.49 -1.44
C LEU A 12 8.51 1.05 -1.49
N LEU A 13 9.60 1.67 -1.06
CA LEU A 13 9.76 3.13 -1.09
C LEU A 13 9.77 3.69 -2.52
N VAL A 14 10.42 3.01 -3.46
CA VAL A 14 10.40 3.40 -4.87
C VAL A 14 8.98 3.32 -5.41
N ILE A 15 8.27 2.21 -5.18
CA ILE A 15 6.90 2.00 -5.67
C ILE A 15 5.94 3.05 -5.07
N GLU A 16 5.99 3.28 -3.76
CA GLU A 16 5.20 4.31 -3.07
C GLU A 16 5.54 5.72 -3.57
N GLY A 17 6.79 5.98 -3.99
CA GLY A 17 7.23 7.27 -4.52
C GLY A 17 6.83 7.55 -5.98
N ILE A 18 6.58 6.51 -6.79
CA ILE A 18 6.25 6.67 -8.22
C ILE A 18 4.93 7.43 -8.41
N TRP A 19 3.88 7.07 -7.67
CA TRP A 19 2.57 7.72 -7.79
C TRP A 19 2.61 9.22 -7.44
N PRO A 20 3.11 9.67 -6.26
CA PRO A 20 3.21 11.09 -5.94
C PRO A 20 4.08 11.87 -6.94
N PHE A 21 5.11 11.24 -7.50
CA PHE A 21 5.99 11.87 -8.48
C PHE A 21 5.30 12.08 -9.84
N LEU A 22 4.57 11.06 -10.33
CA LEU A 22 3.91 11.12 -11.63
C LEU A 22 2.62 11.94 -11.63
N SER A 23 1.78 11.79 -10.60
CA SER A 23 0.51 12.51 -10.49
C SER A 23 0.17 12.87 -9.03
N PRO A 24 0.74 13.97 -8.50
CA PRO A 24 0.46 14.40 -7.13
C PRO A 24 -1.00 14.80 -6.93
N ASN A 25 -1.68 15.28 -7.97
CA ASN A 25 -3.10 15.66 -7.89
C ASN A 25 -4.01 14.44 -7.71
N SER A 26 -3.79 13.38 -8.49
CA SER A 26 -4.55 12.13 -8.34
C SER A 26 -4.37 11.51 -6.95
N MET A 27 -3.15 11.55 -6.40
CA MET A 27 -2.90 11.04 -5.05
C MET A 27 -3.65 11.86 -3.98
N ARG A 28 -3.70 13.18 -4.11
CA ARG A 28 -4.48 14.06 -3.22
C ARG A 28 -5.98 13.75 -3.28
N GLU A 29 -6.53 13.54 -4.47
CA GLU A 29 -7.95 13.19 -4.65
C GLU A 29 -8.28 11.86 -3.96
N VAL A 30 -7.44 10.83 -4.13
CA VAL A 30 -7.60 9.54 -3.45
C VAL A 30 -7.56 9.72 -1.94
N PHE A 31 -6.61 10.49 -1.40
CA PHE A 31 -6.56 10.74 0.05
C PHE A 31 -7.78 11.49 0.57
N LEU A 32 -8.30 12.48 -0.16
CA LEU A 32 -9.52 13.18 0.23
C LEU A 32 -10.73 12.24 0.22
N MET A 33 -10.83 11.36 -0.77
CA MET A 33 -11.88 10.35 -0.83
C MET A 33 -11.79 9.36 0.35
N LEU A 34 -10.57 8.93 0.70
CA LEU A 34 -10.33 8.08 1.87
C LEU A 34 -10.64 8.82 3.18
N ALA A 35 -10.32 10.11 3.29
CA ALA A 35 -10.60 10.91 4.47
C ALA A 35 -12.11 11.11 4.71
N GLN A 36 -12.93 11.02 3.67
CA GLN A 36 -14.40 11.07 3.76
C GLN A 36 -15.03 9.71 4.09
N GLN A 37 -14.28 8.61 4.04
CA GLN A 37 -14.80 7.28 4.40
C GLN A 37 -14.86 7.09 5.91
N ASP A 38 -15.88 6.36 6.37
CA ASP A 38 -15.99 5.98 7.77
C ASP A 38 -14.81 5.11 8.23
N ASN A 39 -14.38 5.32 9.47
CA ASN A 39 -13.28 4.57 10.11
C ASN A 39 -13.45 3.04 10.01
N ARG A 40 -14.69 2.55 10.02
CA ARG A 40 -14.99 1.12 9.89
C ARG A 40 -14.65 0.60 8.49
N SER A 41 -15.05 1.32 7.44
CA SER A 41 -14.79 0.94 6.05
C SER A 41 -13.30 0.95 5.75
N LEU A 42 -12.57 1.97 6.22
CA LEU A 42 -11.10 2.06 6.09
C LEU A 42 -10.37 0.88 6.77
N ARG A 43 -10.83 0.47 7.95
CA ARG A 43 -10.26 -0.69 8.65
C ARG A 43 -10.53 -2.00 7.92
N ILE A 44 -11.74 -2.18 7.38
CA ILE A 44 -12.09 -3.39 6.65
C ILE A 44 -11.33 -3.48 5.33
N SER A 45 -11.23 -2.39 4.57
CA SER A 45 -10.44 -2.38 3.33
C SER A 45 -8.96 -2.66 3.61
N GLY A 46 -8.40 -2.08 4.69
CA GLY A 46 -7.05 -2.39 5.16
C GLY A 46 -6.88 -3.86 5.54
N LEU A 47 -7.83 -4.45 6.26
CA LEU A 47 -7.82 -5.88 6.61
C LEU A 47 -7.86 -6.78 5.38
N ILE A 48 -8.70 -6.48 4.40
CA ILE A 48 -8.80 -7.24 3.15
C ILE A 48 -7.47 -7.16 2.38
N SER A 49 -6.85 -5.97 2.31
CA SER A 49 -5.56 -5.76 1.67
C SER A 49 -4.45 -6.57 2.35
N MET A 50 -4.35 -6.50 3.68
CA MET A 50 -3.39 -7.28 4.46
C MET A 50 -3.59 -8.79 4.28
N ALA A 51 -4.84 -9.27 4.35
CA ALA A 51 -5.15 -10.69 4.17
C ALA A 51 -4.77 -11.18 2.77
N SER A 52 -5.09 -10.39 1.74
CA SER A 52 -4.70 -10.69 0.36
C SER A 52 -3.18 -10.76 0.20
N GLY A 53 -2.44 -9.84 0.83
CA GLY A 53 -0.98 -9.84 0.85
C GLY A 53 -0.39 -11.11 1.49
N VAL A 54 -0.94 -11.56 2.62
CA VAL A 54 -0.52 -12.81 3.29
C VAL A 54 -0.81 -14.02 2.41
N ILE A 55 -2.00 -14.08 1.79
CA ILE A 55 -2.38 -15.17 0.88
C ILE A 55 -1.42 -15.23 -0.31
N LEU A 56 -1.13 -14.08 -0.94
CA LEU A 56 -0.22 -14.00 -2.07
C LEU A 56 1.21 -14.42 -1.68
N LEU A 57 1.68 -13.98 -0.50
CA LEU A 57 2.97 -14.39 0.03
C LEU A 57 3.06 -15.91 0.20
N TYR A 58 2.01 -16.57 0.70
CA TYR A 58 1.96 -18.04 0.85
C TYR A 58 1.84 -18.78 -0.49
N LEU A 59 1.25 -18.17 -1.52
CA LEU A 59 1.16 -18.79 -2.85
C LEU A 59 2.47 -18.71 -3.64
N VAL A 60 3.25 -17.65 -3.43
CA VAL A 60 4.50 -17.39 -4.18
C VAL A 60 5.73 -17.99 -3.48
N ASN A 61 5.67 -18.19 -2.16
CA ASN A 61 6.75 -18.76 -1.34
C ASN A 61 6.43 -20.19 -0.90
#